data_AF-A0A923UV62-F1
#
_entry.id   AF-A0A923UV62-F1
#
_cell.length_a   1.000
_cell.length_b   1.000
_cell.length_c   1.000
_cell.angle_alpha   90.00
_cell.angle_beta   90.00
_cell.angle_gamma   90.00
#
_symmetry.space_group_name_H-M   'P 1'
#
loop_
_entity.id
_entity.type
_entity.pdbx_description
1 polymer ?
#
loop_
_entity_poly.entity_id
_entity_poly.type
_entity_poly.pdbx_seq_one_letter_code
_entity_poly.pdbx_strand_id
1 'polypeptide(L)'
;MDKTILHATLACLCIALASGCAAVADTPARIALYGDPAPVTAATSTIVITPQTRYVNVTGGDITRFIVGDKAFAWSFNGSTTISSFDLRTTAPPGVLDHSVIAYIAPDPYKTGGDRGGHSGGGRHH
;
A
#
# COMPACT_ATOMS: atom_id res chain seq x y z
N MET A 1 -26.54 -57.02 -28.02
CA MET A 1 -26.75 -55.78 -27.25
C MET A 1 -25.98 -55.99 -25.96
N ASP A 2 -24.81 -55.42 -25.70
CA ASP A 2 -24.11 -54.24 -26.23
C ASP A 2 -22.58 -54.49 -26.11
N LYS A 3 -21.81 -54.39 -27.19
CA LYS A 3 -21.10 -53.21 -27.68
C LYS A 3 -19.89 -52.81 -26.81
N THR A 4 -18.73 -53.13 -27.39
CA THR A 4 -17.57 -52.24 -27.55
C THR A 4 -16.56 -52.06 -26.41
N ILE A 5 -15.38 -52.63 -26.67
CA ILE A 5 -14.10 -51.90 -26.76
C ILE A 5 -13.26 -51.77 -25.47
N LEU A 6 -12.26 -52.65 -25.43
CA LEU A 6 -10.93 -52.43 -24.88
C LEU A 6 -10.33 -51.11 -25.42
N HIS A 7 -10.05 -50.13 -24.57
CA HIS A 7 -8.97 -49.13 -24.71
C HIS A 7 -8.66 -48.61 -23.29
N ALA A 8 -7.55 -49.06 -22.69
CA ALA A 8 -6.27 -48.36 -22.73
C ALA A 8 -6.26 -47.02 -21.97
N THR A 9 -5.63 -47.05 -20.78
CA THR A 9 -4.75 -46.03 -20.21
C THR A 9 -5.15 -44.55 -20.32
N LEU A 10 -5.46 -43.91 -19.18
CA LEU A 10 -4.70 -42.73 -18.75
C LEU A 10 -4.99 -42.40 -17.28
N ALA A 11 -4.04 -42.72 -16.39
CA ALA A 11 -4.01 -42.16 -15.05
C ALA A 11 -3.48 -40.72 -15.15
N CYS A 12 -4.38 -39.73 -15.20
CA CYS A 12 -4.02 -38.32 -15.10
C CYS A 12 -3.74 -37.97 -13.63
N LEU A 13 -2.50 -38.17 -13.20
CA LEU A 13 -2.01 -37.66 -11.92
C LEU A 13 -1.72 -36.16 -12.08
N CYS A 14 -2.73 -35.31 -11.84
CA CYS A 14 -2.56 -33.87 -11.78
C CYS A 14 -1.80 -33.51 -10.49
N ILE A 15 -0.47 -33.36 -10.58
CA ILE A 15 0.33 -32.81 -9.50
C ILE A 15 0.05 -31.30 -9.46
N ALA A 16 -0.84 -30.88 -8.55
CA ALA A 16 -1.04 -29.48 -8.23
C ALA A 16 0.22 -28.96 -7.53
N LEU A 17 1.06 -28.23 -8.25
CA LEU A 17 2.14 -27.43 -7.68
C LEU A 17 1.50 -26.30 -6.87
N ALA A 18 1.27 -26.54 -5.58
CA ALA A 18 0.94 -25.49 -4.63
C ALA A 18 2.20 -24.63 -4.42
N SER A 19 2.39 -23.65 -5.30
CA SER A 19 3.40 -22.60 -5.12
C SER A 19 2.95 -21.74 -3.94
N GLY A 20 3.48 -22.04 -2.74
CA GLY A 20 3.31 -21.22 -1.57
C GLY A 20 4.08 -19.92 -1.74
N CYS A 21 3.41 -18.86 -2.22
CA CYS A 21 3.90 -17.51 -1.98
C CYS A 21 3.88 -17.28 -0.47
N ALA A 22 5.05 -17.38 0.17
CA ALA A 22 5.22 -16.91 1.53
C ALA A 22 4.95 -15.39 1.54
N ALA A 23 3.74 -14.99 1.94
CA ALA A 23 3.46 -13.61 2.25
C ALA A 23 4.31 -13.24 3.46
N VAL A 24 5.28 -12.36 3.26
CA VAL A 24 5.99 -11.71 4.37
C VAL A 24 4.94 -10.91 5.15
N ALA A 25 4.51 -11.44 6.30
CA ALA A 25 3.60 -10.71 7.18
C ALA A 25 4.38 -9.53 7.78
N ASP A 26 3.95 -8.30 7.48
CA ASP A 26 4.52 -7.13 8.13
C ASP A 26 4.18 -7.16 9.62
N THR A 27 5.17 -6.93 10.48
CA THR A 27 4.96 -6.96 11.92
C THR A 27 4.13 -5.74 12.34
N PRO A 28 3.32 -5.84 13.41
CA PRO A 28 2.50 -4.72 13.89
C PRO A 28 3.31 -3.43 14.13
N ALA A 29 4.56 -3.57 14.58
CA ALA A 29 5.49 -2.47 14.79
C ALA A 29 5.87 -1.73 13.50
N ARG A 30 5.96 -2.43 12.36
CA ARG A 30 6.24 -1.78 11.06
C ARG A 30 5.02 -1.10 10.49
N ILE A 31 3.83 -1.67 10.67
CA ILE A 31 2.57 -1.05 10.21
C ILE A 31 2.34 0.29 10.91
N ALA A 32 2.64 0.40 12.20
CA ALA A 32 2.53 1.65 12.96
C ALA A 32 3.41 2.79 12.41
N LEU A 33 4.47 2.46 11.64
CA LEU A 33 5.32 3.46 10.99
C LEU A 33 4.69 4.00 9.69
N TYR A 34 3.75 3.27 9.09
CA TYR A 34 3.06 3.66 7.85
C TYR A 34 1.95 4.66 8.09
N GLY A 35 1.33 4.65 9.27
CA GLY A 35 0.12 5.42 9.55
C GLY A 35 -0.91 4.62 10.33
N ASP A 36 -2.15 5.08 10.22
CA ASP A 36 -3.30 4.50 10.91
C ASP A 36 -4.53 4.42 9.98
N PRO A 37 -5.43 3.42 10.16
CA PRO A 37 -6.72 3.40 9.48
C PRO A 37 -7.52 4.66 9.78
N ALA A 38 -8.20 5.22 8.78
CA ALA A 38 -9.00 6.43 8.94
C ALA A 38 -10.42 6.26 8.36
N PRO A 39 -11.42 7.03 8.85
CA PRO A 39 -12.73 7.12 8.22
C PRO A 39 -12.61 7.69 6.80
N VAL A 40 -13.30 7.09 5.83
CA VAL A 40 -13.32 7.60 4.43
C VAL A 40 -13.88 9.02 4.30
N THR A 41 -14.69 9.45 5.27
CA THR A 41 -15.26 10.81 5.34
C THR A 41 -14.27 11.85 5.85
N ALA A 42 -13.15 11.44 6.44
CA ALA A 42 -12.09 12.33 6.92
C ALA A 42 -10.97 12.55 5.88
N ALA A 43 -11.09 11.92 4.71
CA ALA A 43 -10.06 11.98 3.68
C ALA A 43 -9.92 13.39 3.09
N THR A 44 -8.67 13.85 3.01
CA THR A 44 -8.28 15.13 2.38
C THR A 44 -7.90 14.95 0.91
N SER A 45 -7.60 13.71 0.50
CA SER A 45 -7.24 13.33 -0.86
C SER A 45 -7.96 12.05 -1.29
N THR A 46 -8.21 11.87 -2.58
CA THR A 46 -8.82 10.66 -3.14
C THR A 46 -8.03 10.14 -4.34
N ILE A 47 -7.74 8.84 -4.35
CA ILE A 47 -7.03 8.15 -5.44
C ILE A 47 -7.87 6.94 -5.89
N VAL A 48 -8.06 6.80 -7.19
CA VAL A 48 -8.70 5.62 -7.80
C VAL A 48 -7.61 4.62 -8.18
N ILE A 49 -7.75 3.38 -7.71
CA ILE A 49 -6.87 2.26 -8.06
C ILE A 49 -7.59 1.40 -9.10
N THR A 50 -6.95 1.25 -10.25
CA THR A 50 -7.40 0.41 -11.36
C THR A 50 -6.58 -0.87 -11.41
N PRO A 51 -6.99 -1.92 -12.14
CA PRO A 51 -6.19 -3.14 -12.33
C PRO A 51 -4.77 -2.91 -12.89
N GLN A 52 -4.54 -1.76 -13.53
CA GLN A 52 -3.25 -1.37 -14.11
C GLN A 52 -2.39 -0.52 -13.17
N THR A 53 -2.92 -0.08 -12.02
CA THR A 53 -2.24 0.82 -11.09
C THR A 53 -1.12 0.07 -10.36
N ARG A 54 0.14 0.37 -10.70
CA ARG A 54 1.30 -0.29 -10.05
C ARG A 54 1.80 0.44 -8.81
N TYR A 55 1.59 1.75 -8.78
CA TYR A 55 2.00 2.61 -7.69
C TYR A 55 1.11 3.84 -7.58
N VAL A 56 1.13 4.47 -6.42
CA VAL A 56 0.46 5.74 -6.12
C VAL A 56 1.41 6.65 -5.35
N ASN A 57 1.26 7.95 -5.53
CA ASN A 57 1.94 8.94 -4.70
C ASN A 57 0.96 9.46 -3.66
N VAL A 58 1.40 9.55 -2.41
CA VAL A 58 0.63 10.06 -1.27
C VAL A 58 1.49 11.05 -0.50
N THR A 59 0.87 11.89 0.32
CA THR A 59 1.58 12.90 1.11
C THR A 59 1.58 12.51 2.58
N GLY A 60 2.75 12.59 3.22
CA GLY A 60 2.83 12.48 4.68
C GLY A 60 2.01 13.59 5.36
N GLY A 61 1.24 13.23 6.38
CA GLY A 61 0.31 14.12 7.08
C GLY A 61 -1.11 14.15 6.50
N ASP A 62 -1.32 13.61 5.27
CA ASP A 62 -2.65 13.55 4.66
C ASP A 62 -3.40 12.27 5.02
N ILE A 63 -4.74 12.37 4.95
CA ILE A 63 -5.63 11.21 4.96
C ILE A 63 -6.06 10.94 3.52
N THR A 64 -5.61 9.83 2.94
CA THR A 64 -5.96 9.48 1.56
C THR A 64 -7.03 8.41 1.53
N ARG A 65 -8.12 8.67 0.80
CA ARG A 65 -9.13 7.69 0.41
C ARG A 65 -8.67 6.98 -0.86
N PHE A 66 -8.68 5.65 -0.82
CA PHE A 66 -8.47 4.80 -1.98
C PHE A 66 -9.80 4.21 -2.42
N ILE A 67 -10.13 4.36 -3.71
CA ILE A 67 -11.30 3.75 -4.33
C ILE A 67 -10.82 2.58 -5.20
N VAL A 68 -11.37 1.40 -4.97
CA VAL A 68 -11.05 0.16 -5.69
C VAL A 68 -12.36 -0.48 -6.15
N GLY A 69 -12.72 -0.25 -7.41
CA GLY A 69 -14.05 -0.62 -7.91
C GLY A 69 -15.18 0.06 -7.12
N ASP A 70 -16.02 -0.74 -6.48
CA ASP A 70 -17.13 -0.32 -5.61
C ASP A 70 -16.73 -0.14 -4.14
N LYS A 71 -15.49 -0.47 -3.77
CA LYS A 71 -14.99 -0.41 -2.40
C LYS A 71 -14.16 0.85 -2.16
N ALA A 72 -14.09 1.25 -0.89
CA ALA A 72 -13.16 2.28 -0.47
C ALA A 72 -12.62 2.02 0.94
N PHE A 73 -11.39 2.46 1.17
CA PHE A 73 -10.78 2.56 2.49
C PHE A 73 -9.95 3.85 2.56
N ALA A 74 -9.62 4.30 3.76
CA ALA A 74 -8.77 5.46 3.95
C ALA A 74 -7.67 5.18 4.96
N TRP A 75 -6.54 5.86 4.76
CA TRP A 75 -5.34 5.74 5.58
C TRP A 75 -4.79 7.12 5.89
N SER A 76 -4.47 7.34 7.16
CA SER A 76 -3.79 8.54 7.66
C SER A 76 -2.29 8.30 7.63
N PHE A 77 -1.56 9.02 6.78
CA PHE A 77 -0.11 8.84 6.65
C PHE A 77 0.62 9.68 7.71
N ASN A 78 1.38 9.05 8.61
CA ASN A 78 2.03 9.77 9.73
C ASN A 78 3.20 10.69 9.29
N GLY A 79 3.62 10.61 8.01
CA GLY A 79 4.72 11.41 7.46
C GLY A 79 6.08 11.02 8.07
N SER A 80 6.29 9.73 8.31
CA SER A 80 7.55 9.17 8.82
C SER A 80 8.72 9.53 7.89
N THR A 81 9.85 9.96 8.46
CA THR A 81 11.08 10.25 7.72
C THR A 81 11.88 8.99 7.37
N THR A 82 11.55 7.85 7.99
CA THR A 82 12.27 6.58 7.79
C THR A 82 11.67 5.73 6.68
N ILE A 83 10.39 5.94 6.34
CA ILE A 83 9.68 5.12 5.36
C ILE A 83 9.21 6.02 4.22
N SER A 84 9.74 5.74 3.02
CA SER A 84 9.38 6.44 1.79
C SER A 84 8.43 5.64 0.90
N SER A 85 8.28 4.34 1.13
CA SER A 85 7.32 3.51 0.40
C SER A 85 6.98 2.20 1.10
N PHE A 86 5.82 1.64 0.78
CA PHE A 86 5.39 0.29 1.19
C PHE A 86 4.30 -0.27 0.25
N ASP A 87 4.04 -1.58 0.31
CA ASP A 87 2.92 -2.20 -0.41
C ASP A 87 1.59 -1.89 0.30
N LEU A 88 0.69 -1.20 -0.37
CA LEU A 88 -0.60 -0.76 0.19
C LEU A 88 -1.46 -1.93 0.70
N ARG A 89 -1.23 -3.16 0.21
CA ARG A 89 -1.89 -4.38 0.73
C ARG A 89 -1.66 -4.63 2.21
N THR A 90 -0.60 -4.08 2.81
CA THR A 90 -0.34 -4.22 4.26
C THR A 90 -1.31 -3.41 5.13
N THR A 91 -1.96 -2.40 4.53
CA THR A 91 -2.89 -1.48 5.22
C THR A 91 -4.33 -1.58 4.72
N ALA A 92 -4.52 -2.09 3.49
CA ALA A 92 -5.83 -2.31 2.93
C ALA A 92 -6.56 -3.44 3.67
N PRO A 93 -7.89 -3.32 3.89
CA PRO A 93 -8.68 -4.43 4.40
C PRO A 93 -8.57 -5.66 3.48
N PRO A 94 -8.62 -6.89 4.03
CA PRO A 94 -8.53 -8.11 3.22
C PRO A 94 -9.57 -8.15 2.10
N GLY A 95 -9.13 -8.49 0.89
CA GLY A 95 -10.02 -8.62 -0.28
C GLY A 95 -10.50 -7.28 -0.89
N VAL A 96 -9.87 -6.16 -0.51
CA VAL A 96 -10.08 -4.87 -1.18
C VAL A 96 -9.13 -4.68 -2.37
N LEU A 97 -7.84 -5.00 -2.19
CA LEU A 97 -6.85 -5.00 -3.27
C LEU A 97 -6.62 -6.43 -3.78
N ASP A 98 -6.68 -6.59 -5.10
CA ASP A 98 -6.42 -7.85 -5.82
C ASP A 98 -4.96 -7.98 -6.30
N HIS A 99 -4.22 -6.87 -6.38
CA HIS A 99 -2.81 -6.83 -6.76
C HIS A 99 -1.97 -5.93 -5.82
N SER A 100 -0.65 -6.05 -5.92
CA SER A 100 0.30 -5.20 -5.18
C SER A 100 0.32 -3.80 -5.78
N VAL A 101 0.22 -2.79 -4.91
CA VAL A 101 0.28 -1.37 -5.28
C VAL A 101 1.25 -0.69 -4.34
N ILE A 102 2.33 -0.12 -4.87
CA ILE A 102 3.33 0.56 -4.02
C ILE A 102 2.87 1.99 -3.75
N ALA A 103 2.71 2.34 -2.47
CA ALA A 103 2.51 3.72 -2.06
C ALA A 103 3.88 4.40 -1.87
N TYR A 104 4.16 5.46 -2.62
CA TYR A 104 5.30 6.35 -2.40
C TYR A 104 4.86 7.56 -1.60
N ILE A 105 5.54 7.80 -0.48
CA ILE A 105 5.16 8.81 0.52
C ILE A 105 6.06 10.04 0.33
N ALA A 106 5.47 11.14 -0.13
CA ALA A 106 6.12 12.43 -0.13
C ALA A 106 6.25 12.96 1.32
N PRO A 107 7.31 13.72 1.64
CA PRO A 107 7.46 14.36 2.94
C PRO A 107 6.27 15.22 3.30
N ASP A 108 5.99 15.32 4.59
CA ASP A 108 4.99 16.26 5.10
C ASP A 108 5.42 17.71 4.81
N PRO A 109 4.62 18.47 4.04
CA PRO A 109 4.98 19.83 3.65
C PRO A 109 5.02 20.78 4.85
N TYR A 110 4.28 20.50 5.93
CA TYR A 110 4.25 21.34 7.14
C TYR A 110 5.44 21.09 8.05
N LYS A 111 6.03 19.88 8.03
CA LYS A 111 7.23 19.55 8.83
C LYS A 111 8.53 20.07 8.21
N THR A 112 8.59 20.15 6.88
CA THR A 112 9.81 20.56 6.14
C THR A 112 9.99 22.10 6.09
N GLY A 113 9.00 22.87 6.55
CA GLY A 113 9.02 24.34 6.56
C GLY A 113 9.77 25.01 7.71
N GLY A 114 10.26 24.25 8.70
CA GLY A 114 10.80 24.81 9.96
C GLY A 114 12.24 25.35 9.92
N ASP A 115 13.09 24.88 9.00
CA ASP A 115 14.55 25.05 9.14
C ASP A 115 15.21 26.09 8.20
N ARG A 116 14.46 27.11 7.71
CA ARG A 116 15.02 28.11 6.77
C ARG A 116 14.91 29.57 7.19
N GLY A 117 14.89 29.88 8.49
CA GLY A 117 14.86 31.29 8.93
C GLY A 117 15.47 31.50 10.30
N GLY A 118 16.78 31.75 10.37
CA GLY A 118 17.40 32.07 11.66
C GLY A 118 18.92 32.17 11.69
N HIS A 119 19.56 32.69 10.65
CA HIS A 119 20.94 33.19 10.76
C HIS A 119 20.92 34.72 10.57
N SER A 120 20.27 35.42 11.49
CA SER A 120 20.41 36.87 11.61
C SER A 120 21.82 37.18 12.07
N GLY A 121 22.59 37.80 11.18
CA GLY A 121 23.97 38.21 11.40
C GLY A 121 24.12 39.12 12.62
N GLY A 122 24.88 38.64 13.61
CA GLY A 122 25.42 39.46 14.68
C GLY A 122 26.69 40.15 14.23
N GLY A 123 26.56 41.23 13.46
CA GLY A 123 27.65 42.17 13.25
C GLY A 123 27.97 42.89 14.56
N ARG A 124 29.07 42.52 15.21
CA ARG A 124 29.66 43.30 16.30
C ARG A 124 30.61 44.32 15.71
N HIS A 125 30.15 45.57 15.63
CA HIS A 125 31.02 46.73 15.68
C HIS A 125 31.28 47.04 17.15
N HIS A 126 32.54 46.97 17.58
CA HIS A 126 33.22 47.86 18.53
C HIS A 126 34.72 47.67 18.36
#